data_AF-A0A3Q2E6Y8-F1
#
_entry.id   AF-A0A3Q2E6Y8-F1
#
_cell.length_a   1.000
_cell.length_b   1.000
_cell.length_c   1.000
_cell.angle_alpha   90.00
_cell.angle_beta   90.00
_cell.angle_gamma   90.00
#
_symmetry.space_group_name_H-M   'P 1'
#
loop_
_entity.id
_entity.type
_entity.pdbx_description
1 polymer ?
#
loop_
_entity_poly.entity_id
_entity_poly.type
_entity_poly.pdbx_seq_one_letter_code
_entity_poly.pdbx_strand_id
1 'polypeptide(L)'
;MIHKETESDAWFYTLIRAVSAGLAHLISGVFPAFIAFLSRPGTSDFILFFFNPAILLFSPHASLIKRFPHKTKGRVHWILQGLCASCAVLGLVAISYNKYLNGKAHFSSWHGLLGLITVCVVCVQSLAAVPLIYHSLAKGWSLAKLKRYHAASGLVTFLLGSTSLLLGLCSSWFTASVGGYAWYLVALCPTLSAVIIMNQVSSAYIAKKRLQS
;
A
#
# COMPACT_ATOMS: atom_id res chain seq x y z
N MET A 1 6.67 22.45 35.63
CA MET A 1 5.50 21.77 35.05
C MET A 1 5.55 21.74 33.52
N ILE A 2 5.69 22.88 32.85
CA ILE A 2 5.72 23.01 31.37
C ILE A 2 6.79 22.11 30.69
N HIS A 3 7.97 21.96 31.28
CA HIS A 3 9.02 21.07 30.75
C HIS A 3 8.68 19.57 30.85
N LYS A 4 7.87 19.16 31.83
CA LYS A 4 7.52 17.74 32.06
C LYS A 4 6.37 17.29 31.15
N GLU A 5 5.44 18.21 30.85
CA GLU A 5 4.36 17.97 29.88
C GLU A 5 4.90 17.84 28.45
N THR A 6 5.85 18.69 28.07
CA THR A 6 6.49 18.66 26.73
C THR A 6 7.32 17.39 26.47
N GLU A 7 7.99 16.85 27.49
CA GLU A 7 8.70 15.56 27.39
C GLU A 7 7.74 14.36 27.33
N SER A 8 6.67 14.38 28.12
CA SER A 8 5.62 13.35 28.13
C SER A 8 4.94 13.25 26.76
N ASP A 9 4.61 14.39 26.15
CA ASP A 9 4.02 14.46 24.82
C ASP A 9 4.97 13.91 23.75
N ALA A 10 6.25 14.31 23.81
CA ALA A 10 7.26 13.85 22.85
C ALA A 10 7.48 12.33 22.89
N TRP A 11 7.51 11.74 24.09
CA TRP A 11 7.59 10.30 24.27
C TRP A 11 6.35 9.58 23.72
N PHE A 12 5.16 10.09 24.02
CA PHE A 12 3.89 9.52 23.55
C PHE A 12 3.81 9.48 22.02
N TYR A 13 4.16 10.58 21.34
CA TYR A 13 4.20 10.61 19.86
C TYR A 13 5.24 9.67 19.28
N THR A 14 6.40 9.53 19.94
CA THR A 14 7.46 8.62 19.50
C THR A 14 7.01 7.17 19.63
N LEU A 15 6.36 6.82 20.74
CA LEU A 15 5.78 5.51 20.98
C LEU A 15 4.71 5.18 19.92
N ILE A 16 3.75 6.08 19.69
CA ILE A 16 2.70 5.88 18.68
C ILE A 16 3.30 5.62 17.30
N ARG A 17 4.34 6.37 16.91
CA ARG A 17 5.01 6.18 15.62
C ARG A 17 5.72 4.84 15.54
N ALA A 18 6.37 4.40 16.62
CA ALA A 18 7.02 3.10 16.68
C ALA A 18 6.01 1.94 16.60
N VAL A 19 4.92 2.02 17.36
CA VAL A 19 3.82 1.05 17.33
C VAL A 19 3.18 0.99 15.95
N SER A 20 2.87 2.16 15.35
CA SER A 20 2.30 2.24 14.00
C SER A 20 3.22 1.61 12.95
N ALA A 21 4.53 1.83 13.07
CA ALA A 21 5.52 1.24 12.18
C ALA A 21 5.58 -0.28 12.32
N GLY A 22 5.64 -0.81 13.55
CA GLY A 22 5.63 -2.25 13.81
C GLY A 22 4.35 -2.90 13.31
N LEU A 23 3.20 -2.27 13.57
CA LEU A 23 1.90 -2.74 13.13
C LEU A 23 1.78 -2.77 11.59
N ALA A 24 2.30 -1.76 10.89
CA ALA A 24 2.27 -1.74 9.44
C ALA A 24 3.07 -2.89 8.82
N HIS A 25 4.25 -3.22 9.38
CA HIS A 25 5.03 -4.38 8.93
C HIS A 25 4.33 -5.69 9.23
N LEU A 26 3.80 -5.84 10.46
CA LEU A 26 3.07 -7.04 10.85
C LEU A 26 1.87 -7.26 9.92
N ILE A 27 1.05 -6.24 9.69
CA ILE A 27 -0.09 -6.32 8.76
C ILE A 27 0.40 -6.69 7.36
N SER A 28 1.45 -6.04 6.85
CA SER A 28 1.94 -6.30 5.49
C SER A 28 2.44 -7.71 5.25
N GLY A 29 2.88 -8.42 6.29
CA GLY A 29 3.26 -9.83 6.19
C GLY A 29 2.09 -10.79 6.49
N VAL A 30 1.42 -10.59 7.63
CA VAL A 30 0.40 -11.52 8.13
C VAL A 30 -0.85 -11.53 7.25
N PHE A 31 -1.32 -10.35 6.81
CA PHE A 31 -2.55 -10.27 6.02
C PHE A 31 -2.42 -11.00 4.67
N PRO A 32 -1.42 -10.74 3.81
CA PRO A 32 -1.26 -11.49 2.57
C PRO A 32 -1.01 -12.99 2.79
N ALA A 33 -0.25 -13.36 3.82
CA ALA A 33 -0.02 -14.77 4.18
C ALA A 33 -1.33 -15.49 4.51
N PHE A 34 -2.19 -14.85 5.30
CA PHE A 34 -3.51 -15.37 5.65
C PHE A 34 -4.42 -15.51 4.42
N ILE A 35 -4.48 -14.50 3.55
CA ILE A 35 -5.29 -14.56 2.32
C ILE A 35 -4.79 -15.67 1.39
N ALA A 36 -3.48 -15.82 1.24
CA ALA A 36 -2.92 -16.89 0.41
C ALA A 36 -3.21 -18.28 0.97
N PHE A 37 -3.06 -18.46 2.29
CA PHE A 37 -3.42 -19.72 2.95
C PHE A 37 -4.89 -20.11 2.69
N LEU A 38 -5.82 -19.15 2.79
CA LEU A 38 -7.24 -19.39 2.50
C LEU A 38 -7.51 -19.66 1.02
N SER A 39 -6.71 -19.09 0.12
CA SER A 39 -6.87 -19.26 -1.33
C SER A 39 -6.50 -20.66 -1.83
N ARG A 40 -5.95 -21.53 -0.96
CA ARG A 40 -5.51 -22.90 -1.27
C ARG A 40 -4.76 -22.98 -2.61
N PRO A 41 -3.64 -22.23 -2.80
CA PRO A 41 -2.92 -22.20 -4.05
C PRO A 41 -2.44 -23.62 -4.39
N GLY A 42 -2.98 -24.20 -5.47
CA GLY A 42 -2.70 -25.58 -5.88
C GLY A 42 -1.24 -25.83 -6.31
N THR A 43 -0.45 -24.78 -6.52
CA THR A 43 0.98 -24.85 -6.87
C THR A 43 1.59 -23.46 -6.69
N SER A 44 2.79 -23.39 -6.10
CA SER A 44 3.69 -22.23 -5.93
C SER A 44 3.56 -21.38 -4.66
N ASP A 45 4.24 -21.82 -3.61
CA ASP A 45 4.58 -21.08 -2.37
C ASP A 45 5.56 -19.90 -2.58
N PHE A 46 5.78 -19.46 -3.83
CA PHE A 46 6.89 -18.55 -4.18
C PHE A 46 6.60 -17.05 -4.04
N ILE A 47 5.34 -16.62 -3.89
CA ILE A 47 4.98 -15.18 -3.95
C ILE A 47 4.85 -14.53 -2.56
N LEU A 48 4.80 -15.31 -1.49
CA LEU A 48 4.44 -14.82 -0.15
C LEU A 48 5.52 -14.03 0.60
N PHE A 49 6.75 -13.97 0.11
CA PHE A 49 7.88 -13.47 0.91
C PHE A 49 8.31 -12.02 0.65
N PHE A 50 7.70 -11.31 -0.32
CA PHE A 50 8.21 -10.00 -0.78
C PHE A 50 7.28 -8.80 -0.55
N PHE A 51 6.20 -8.95 0.23
CA PHE A 51 5.24 -7.87 0.40
C PHE A 51 5.58 -6.95 1.59
N ASN A 52 6.58 -6.09 1.40
CA ASN A 52 6.71 -4.88 2.23
C ASN A 52 6.06 -3.71 1.48
N PRO A 53 5.22 -2.86 2.11
CA PRO A 53 4.65 -1.73 1.41
C PRO A 53 5.80 -0.81 1.01
N ALA A 54 6.04 -0.70 -0.30
CA ALA A 54 7.09 0.13 -0.86
C ALA A 54 7.06 1.58 -0.34
N ILE A 55 5.89 2.04 0.12
CA ILE A 55 5.66 3.35 0.72
C ILE A 55 6.31 3.49 2.11
N LEU A 56 6.38 2.42 2.93
CA LEU A 56 7.01 2.46 4.27
C LEU A 56 8.53 2.73 4.20
N LEU A 57 9.17 2.47 3.06
CA LEU A 57 10.60 2.72 2.86
C LEU A 57 11.01 4.18 3.06
N PHE A 58 10.09 5.12 2.82
CA PHE A 58 10.33 6.55 3.01
C PHE A 58 9.94 7.05 4.40
N SER A 59 9.38 6.19 5.25
CA SER A 59 9.09 6.54 6.64
C SER A 59 10.37 6.60 7.47
N PRO A 60 10.63 7.70 8.18
CA PRO A 60 11.77 7.75 9.11
C PRO A 60 11.68 6.68 10.20
N HIS A 61 10.46 6.32 10.60
CA HIS A 61 10.19 5.41 11.71
C HIS A 61 9.87 3.99 11.24
N ALA A 62 9.26 3.83 10.06
CA ALA A 62 8.86 2.53 9.54
C ALA A 62 9.77 1.95 8.46
N SER A 63 10.77 2.66 7.94
CA SER A 63 11.66 2.07 6.94
C SER A 63 12.51 0.97 7.55
N LEU A 64 12.63 -0.20 6.91
CA LEU A 64 13.58 -1.26 7.31
C LEU A 64 15.02 -0.93 6.88
N ILE A 65 15.16 -0.01 5.92
CA ILE A 65 16.45 0.43 5.36
C ILE A 65 16.76 1.88 5.77
N LYS A 66 16.51 2.25 7.04
CA LYS A 66 16.63 3.64 7.53
C LYS A 66 17.97 4.29 7.20
N ARG A 67 19.06 3.53 7.34
CA ARG A 67 20.45 3.96 7.14
C ARG A 67 20.83 4.16 5.67
N PHE A 68 20.04 3.67 4.73
CA PHE A 68 20.34 3.79 3.31
C PHE A 68 19.98 5.18 2.77
N PRO A 69 20.74 5.68 1.77
CA PRO A 69 20.48 6.98 1.18
C PRO A 69 19.14 6.99 0.43
N HIS A 70 18.54 8.17 0.30
CA HIS A 70 17.23 8.35 -0.34
C HIS A 70 17.20 7.83 -1.79
N LYS A 71 18.33 7.87 -2.51
CA LYS A 71 18.45 7.28 -3.85
C LYS A 71 18.24 5.76 -3.83
N THR A 72 18.85 5.05 -2.89
CA THR A 72 18.67 3.59 -2.73
C THR A 72 17.24 3.26 -2.32
N LYS A 73 16.66 4.01 -1.38
CA LYS A 73 15.24 3.87 -1.01
C LYS A 73 14.30 4.01 -2.23
N GLY A 74 14.60 4.98 -3.11
CA GLY A 74 13.89 5.15 -4.38
C GLY A 74 14.00 3.95 -5.32
N ARG A 75 15.20 3.34 -5.44
CA ARG A 75 15.39 2.13 -6.27
C ARG A 75 14.62 0.94 -5.71
N VAL A 76 14.71 0.70 -4.40
CA VAL A 76 13.97 -0.40 -3.75
C VAL A 76 12.47 -0.18 -3.87
N HIS A 77 11.99 1.05 -3.68
CA HIS A 77 10.58 1.40 -3.88
C HIS A 77 10.10 1.06 -5.30
N TRP A 78 10.88 1.45 -6.31
CA TRP A 78 10.54 1.18 -7.71
C TRP A 78 10.50 -0.32 -8.03
N ILE A 79 11.47 -1.10 -7.52
CA ILE A 79 11.50 -2.57 -7.70
C ILE A 79 10.27 -3.21 -7.03
N LEU A 80 10.01 -2.89 -5.75
CA LEU A 80 8.86 -3.43 -5.04
C LEU A 80 7.53 -3.04 -5.70
N GLN A 81 7.43 -1.81 -6.18
CA GLN A 81 6.24 -1.33 -6.89
C GLN A 81 6.04 -2.07 -8.23
N GLY A 82 7.12 -2.33 -8.98
CA GLY A 82 7.08 -3.12 -10.21
C GLY A 82 6.65 -4.57 -9.98
N LEU A 83 7.18 -5.21 -8.94
CA LEU A 83 6.76 -6.56 -8.52
C LEU A 83 5.28 -6.58 -8.12
N CYS A 84 4.84 -5.61 -7.31
CA CYS A 84 3.45 -5.46 -6.90
C CYS A 84 2.51 -5.29 -8.11
N ALA A 85 2.84 -4.38 -9.04
CA ALA A 85 2.07 -4.16 -10.25
C ALA A 85 2.00 -5.43 -11.12
N SER A 86 3.12 -6.14 -11.26
CA SER A 86 3.18 -7.40 -12.02
C SER A 86 2.29 -8.49 -11.40
N CYS A 87 2.38 -8.68 -10.08
CA CYS A 87 1.51 -9.61 -9.35
C CYS A 87 0.03 -9.26 -9.49
N ALA A 88 -0.31 -7.96 -9.42
CA ALA A 88 -1.69 -7.50 -9.56
C ALA A 88 -2.26 -7.76 -10.96
N VAL A 89 -1.46 -7.52 -12.02
CA VAL A 89 -1.83 -7.84 -13.40
C VAL A 89 -1.97 -9.35 -13.60
N LEU A 90 -1.02 -10.15 -13.13
CA LEU A 90 -1.08 -11.61 -13.23
C LEU A 90 -2.30 -12.18 -12.48
N GLY A 91 -2.60 -11.68 -11.29
CA GLY A 91 -3.79 -12.05 -10.52
C GLY A 91 -5.09 -11.70 -11.27
N LEU A 92 -5.17 -10.52 -11.88
CA LEU A 92 -6.31 -10.10 -12.69
C LEU A 92 -6.49 -10.97 -13.94
N VAL A 93 -5.40 -11.32 -14.63
CA VAL A 93 -5.42 -12.23 -15.78
C VAL A 93 -5.87 -13.62 -15.35
N ALA A 94 -5.33 -14.15 -14.25
CA ALA A 94 -5.68 -15.47 -13.75
C ALA A 94 -7.18 -15.58 -13.37
N ILE A 95 -7.72 -14.61 -12.64
CA ILE A 95 -9.14 -14.63 -12.28
C ILE A 95 -10.06 -14.40 -13.50
N SER A 96 -9.64 -13.56 -14.45
CA SER A 96 -10.38 -13.34 -15.69
C SER A 96 -10.42 -14.59 -16.56
N TYR A 97 -9.28 -15.30 -16.67
CA TYR A 97 -9.18 -16.56 -17.39
C TYR A 97 -9.99 -17.67 -16.69
N ASN A 98 -9.94 -17.76 -15.36
CA ASN A 98 -10.77 -18.69 -14.60
C ASN A 98 -12.26 -18.45 -14.84
N LYS A 99 -12.71 -17.18 -14.84
CA LYS A 99 -14.10 -16.82 -15.16
C LYS A 99 -14.49 -17.19 -16.58
N TYR A 100 -13.60 -16.97 -17.55
CA TYR A 100 -13.80 -17.38 -18.94
C TYR A 100 -14.04 -18.90 -19.05
N LEU A 101 -13.15 -19.72 -18.45
CA LEU A 101 -13.28 -21.18 -18.46
C LEU A 101 -14.57 -21.69 -17.79
N ASN A 102 -15.12 -20.93 -16.84
CA ASN A 102 -16.33 -21.29 -16.10
C ASN A 102 -17.59 -20.58 -16.60
N GLY A 103 -17.53 -19.86 -17.74
CA GLY A 103 -18.66 -19.11 -18.29
C GLY A 103 -19.24 -18.05 -17.34
N LYS A 104 -18.44 -17.51 -16.41
CA LYS A 104 -18.87 -16.53 -15.42
C LYS A 104 -18.68 -15.11 -15.94
N ALA A 105 -19.64 -14.22 -15.64
CA ALA A 105 -19.53 -12.80 -15.98
C ALA A 105 -18.28 -12.13 -15.35
N HIS A 106 -17.65 -11.25 -16.12
CA HIS A 106 -16.49 -10.45 -15.71
C HIS A 106 -16.94 -9.12 -15.11
N PHE A 107 -16.21 -8.66 -14.08
CA PHE A 107 -16.37 -7.33 -13.48
C PHE A 107 -17.81 -6.96 -13.06
N SER A 108 -18.66 -7.97 -12.77
CA SER A 108 -20.07 -7.78 -12.43
C SER A 108 -20.31 -7.40 -10.96
N SER A 109 -19.28 -7.42 -10.12
CA SER A 109 -19.35 -7.01 -8.72
C SER A 109 -18.56 -5.73 -8.49
N TRP A 110 -18.91 -4.98 -7.44
CA TRP A 110 -18.15 -3.79 -7.01
C TRP A 110 -16.67 -4.11 -6.78
N HIS A 111 -16.36 -5.24 -6.15
CA HIS A 111 -14.98 -5.70 -5.99
C HIS A 111 -14.29 -5.94 -7.34
N GLY A 112 -14.96 -6.60 -8.29
CA GLY A 112 -14.39 -6.88 -9.60
C GLY A 112 -14.11 -5.60 -10.40
N LEU A 113 -15.04 -4.65 -10.42
CA LEU A 113 -14.89 -3.37 -11.11
C LEU A 113 -13.81 -2.49 -10.47
N LEU A 114 -13.88 -2.28 -9.14
CA LEU A 114 -12.88 -1.49 -8.43
C LEU A 114 -11.50 -2.14 -8.45
N GLY A 115 -11.42 -3.47 -8.42
CA GLY A 115 -10.18 -4.22 -8.59
C GLY A 115 -9.53 -3.94 -9.94
N LEU A 116 -10.29 -4.00 -11.04
CA LEU A 116 -9.80 -3.66 -12.39
C LEU A 116 -9.28 -2.21 -12.44
N ILE A 117 -10.09 -1.26 -11.97
CA ILE A 117 -9.70 0.17 -11.94
C ILE A 117 -8.41 0.34 -11.12
N THR A 118 -8.32 -0.32 -9.96
CA THR A 118 -7.13 -0.27 -9.10
C THR A 118 -5.88 -0.76 -9.83
N VAL A 119 -5.96 -1.91 -10.51
CA VAL A 119 -4.83 -2.46 -11.27
C VAL A 119 -4.37 -1.48 -12.36
N CYS A 120 -5.31 -0.90 -13.12
CA CYS A 120 -5.01 0.12 -14.12
C CYS A 120 -4.33 1.36 -13.50
N VAL A 121 -4.90 1.89 -12.40
CA VAL A 121 -4.35 3.05 -11.70
C VAL A 121 -2.96 2.75 -11.14
N VAL A 122 -2.72 1.56 -10.59
CA VAL A 122 -1.39 1.14 -10.11
C VAL A 122 -0.37 1.11 -11.25
N CYS A 123 -0.75 0.62 -12.43
CA CYS A 123 0.12 0.62 -13.61
C CYS A 123 0.44 2.06 -14.05
N VAL A 124 -0.58 2.90 -14.19
CA VAL A 124 -0.41 4.33 -14.53
C VAL A 124 0.44 5.05 -13.49
N GLN A 125 0.21 4.83 -12.21
CA GLN A 125 0.96 5.42 -11.11
C GLN A 125 2.44 5.02 -11.14
N SER A 126 2.72 3.76 -11.51
CA SER A 126 4.08 3.24 -11.65
C SER A 126 4.81 3.90 -12.83
N LEU A 127 4.11 4.10 -13.97
CA LEU A 127 4.64 4.81 -15.14
C LEU A 127 4.81 6.32 -14.87
N ALA A 128 3.86 6.94 -14.14
CA ALA A 128 3.91 8.33 -13.75
C ALA A 128 5.07 8.66 -12.79
N ALA A 129 5.74 7.64 -12.23
CA ALA A 129 6.96 7.80 -11.45
C ALA A 129 8.22 7.99 -12.33
N VAL A 130 8.19 7.61 -13.61
CA VAL A 130 9.37 7.65 -14.50
C VAL A 130 9.98 9.06 -14.62
N PRO A 131 9.19 10.15 -14.73
CA PRO A 131 9.74 11.51 -14.72
C PRO A 131 10.44 11.93 -13.42
N LEU A 132 10.29 11.19 -12.31
CA LEU A 132 11.06 11.41 -11.09
C LEU A 132 12.52 10.92 -11.21
N ILE A 133 12.77 10.01 -12.15
CA ILE A 133 14.08 9.47 -12.49
C ILE A 133 14.66 10.26 -13.68
N TYR A 134 13.85 10.41 -14.73
CA TYR A 134 14.22 11.11 -15.96
C TYR A 134 13.43 12.41 -16.07
N HIS A 135 13.92 13.45 -15.39
CA HIS A 135 13.25 14.74 -15.33
C HIS A 135 13.04 15.41 -16.69
N SER A 136 13.85 15.06 -17.69
CA SER A 136 13.72 15.50 -19.09
C SER A 136 12.35 15.17 -19.71
N LEU A 137 11.62 14.19 -19.17
CA LEU A 137 10.28 13.79 -19.62
C LEU A 137 9.16 14.70 -19.11
N ALA A 138 9.43 15.58 -18.13
CA ALA A 138 8.44 16.50 -17.57
C ALA A 138 8.98 17.95 -17.55
N LYS A 139 9.40 18.41 -18.74
CA LYS A 139 9.85 19.80 -18.94
C LYS A 139 8.76 20.78 -18.46
N GLY A 140 9.15 21.81 -17.72
CA GLY A 140 8.23 22.80 -17.14
C GLY A 140 7.70 22.47 -15.74
N TRP A 141 7.95 21.26 -15.21
CA TRP A 141 7.60 20.91 -13.84
C TRP A 141 8.84 20.87 -12.96
N SER A 142 8.80 21.46 -11.76
CA SER A 142 9.90 21.28 -10.81
C SER A 142 9.88 19.87 -10.21
N LEU A 143 11.05 19.31 -9.90
CA LEU A 143 11.14 17.99 -9.25
C LEU A 143 10.37 17.94 -7.92
N ALA A 144 10.33 19.05 -7.17
CA ALA A 144 9.54 19.16 -5.95
C ALA A 144 8.04 19.04 -6.21
N LYS A 145 7.54 19.64 -7.30
CA LYS A 145 6.14 19.53 -7.74
C LYS A 145 5.82 18.07 -8.11
N LEU A 146 6.66 17.44 -8.94
CA LEU A 146 6.47 16.04 -9.35
C LEU A 146 6.42 15.09 -8.15
N LYS A 147 7.34 15.22 -7.19
CA LYS A 147 7.35 14.40 -5.97
C LYS A 147 6.05 14.56 -5.16
N ARG A 148 5.55 15.80 -5.04
CA ARG A 148 4.30 16.10 -4.33
C ARG A 148 3.10 15.43 -4.98
N TYR A 149 2.94 15.60 -6.29
CA TYR A 149 1.82 15.00 -7.02
C TYR A 149 1.92 13.48 -7.06
N HIS A 150 3.11 12.91 -7.24
CA HIS A 150 3.31 11.46 -7.18
C HIS A 150 2.95 10.90 -5.80
N ALA A 151 3.33 11.55 -4.71
CA ALA A 151 2.95 11.09 -3.37
C ALA A 151 1.45 11.23 -3.10
N ALA A 152 0.81 12.32 -3.55
CA ALA A 152 -0.63 12.51 -3.39
C ALA A 152 -1.45 11.49 -4.20
N SER A 153 -1.13 11.32 -5.48
CA SER A 153 -1.74 10.30 -6.34
C SER A 153 -1.45 8.88 -5.84
N GLY A 154 -0.26 8.64 -5.29
CA GLY A 154 0.11 7.37 -4.68
C GLY A 154 -0.72 7.06 -3.43
N LEU A 155 -1.02 8.07 -2.60
CA LEU A 155 -1.93 7.92 -1.47
C LEU A 155 -3.35 7.58 -1.94
N VAL A 156 -3.89 8.29 -2.95
CA VAL A 156 -5.20 7.98 -3.53
C VAL A 156 -5.24 6.56 -4.08
N THR A 157 -4.19 6.15 -4.80
CA THR A 157 -4.05 4.79 -5.33
C THR A 157 -4.05 3.75 -4.21
N PHE A 158 -3.36 4.02 -3.10
CA PHE A 158 -3.34 3.14 -1.93
C PHE A 158 -4.72 3.01 -1.28
N LEU A 159 -5.43 4.12 -1.10
CA LEU A 159 -6.79 4.14 -0.54
C LEU A 159 -7.77 3.35 -1.43
N LEU A 160 -7.68 3.53 -2.74
CA LEU A 160 -8.47 2.78 -3.71
C LEU A 160 -8.21 1.26 -3.59
N GLY A 161 -6.94 0.87 -3.47
CA GLY A 161 -6.54 -0.52 -3.22
C GLY A 161 -7.10 -1.08 -1.91
N SER A 162 -7.00 -0.31 -0.81
CA SER A 162 -7.61 -0.70 0.48
C SER A 162 -9.12 -0.88 0.38
N THR A 163 -9.83 0.01 -0.32
CA THR A 163 -11.28 -0.13 -0.56
C THR A 163 -11.59 -1.37 -1.39
N SER A 164 -10.82 -1.63 -2.46
CA SER A 164 -10.99 -2.84 -3.27
C SER A 164 -10.76 -4.12 -2.46
N LEU A 165 -9.77 -4.13 -1.56
CA LEU A 165 -9.52 -5.25 -0.64
C LEU A 165 -10.70 -5.45 0.32
N LEU A 166 -11.21 -4.39 0.95
CA LEU A 166 -12.38 -4.46 1.83
C LEU A 166 -13.60 -5.06 1.10
N LEU A 167 -13.86 -4.63 -0.14
CA LEU A 167 -14.93 -5.22 -0.96
C LEU A 167 -14.69 -6.71 -1.28
N GLY A 168 -13.43 -7.11 -1.44
CA GLY A 168 -13.04 -8.52 -1.59
C GLY A 168 -13.34 -9.35 -0.34
N LEU A 169 -13.10 -8.78 0.84
CA LEU A 169 -13.46 -9.40 2.12
C LEU A 169 -14.98 -9.51 2.32
N CYS A 170 -15.77 -8.62 1.70
CA CYS A 170 -17.23 -8.74 1.68
C CYS A 170 -17.76 -9.74 0.65
N SER A 171 -16.91 -10.36 -0.17
CA SER A 171 -17.36 -11.30 -1.20
C SER A 171 -17.90 -12.59 -0.60
N SER A 172 -18.80 -13.26 -1.32
CA SER A 172 -19.37 -14.55 -0.89
C SER A 172 -18.31 -15.63 -0.69
N TRP A 173 -17.23 -15.61 -1.46
CA TRP A 173 -16.10 -16.52 -1.27
C TRP A 173 -15.40 -16.30 0.08
N PHE A 174 -15.12 -15.05 0.42
CA PHE A 174 -14.40 -14.74 1.66
C PHE A 174 -15.28 -14.96 2.89
N THR A 175 -16.54 -14.51 2.86
CA THR A 175 -17.46 -14.66 4.00
C THR A 175 -17.87 -16.11 4.25
N ALA A 176 -17.83 -16.97 3.22
CA ALA A 176 -17.96 -18.42 3.39
C ALA A 176 -16.72 -19.07 4.03
N SER A 177 -15.55 -18.44 3.91
CA SER A 177 -14.28 -18.95 4.44
C SER A 177 -13.95 -18.42 5.84
N VAL A 178 -14.35 -17.18 6.13
CA VAL A 178 -14.02 -16.46 7.37
C VAL A 178 -15.27 -15.77 7.89
N GLY A 179 -15.74 -16.22 9.05
CA GLY A 179 -16.92 -15.68 9.73
C GLY A 179 -16.62 -15.06 11.10
N GLY A 180 -17.66 -14.51 11.72
CA GLY A 180 -17.62 -13.99 13.09
C GLY A 180 -16.57 -12.90 13.31
N TYR A 181 -15.93 -12.91 14.48
CA TYR A 181 -14.93 -11.92 14.86
C TYR A 181 -13.68 -11.90 13.97
N ALA A 182 -13.31 -13.05 13.38
CA ALA A 182 -12.15 -13.16 12.51
C ALA A 182 -12.28 -12.27 11.26
N TRP A 183 -13.50 -12.12 10.72
CA TRP A 183 -13.75 -11.23 9.59
C TRP A 183 -13.40 -9.78 9.91
N TYR A 184 -13.85 -9.27 11.06
CA TYR A 184 -13.57 -7.90 11.50
C TYR A 184 -12.07 -7.67 11.73
N LEU A 185 -11.35 -8.63 12.31
CA LEU A 185 -9.90 -8.55 12.47
C LEU A 185 -9.17 -8.41 11.13
N VAL A 186 -9.61 -9.17 10.12
CA VAL A 186 -9.02 -9.12 8.78
C VAL A 186 -9.40 -7.83 8.04
N ALA A 187 -10.62 -7.32 8.23
CA ALA A 187 -11.06 -6.04 7.67
C ALA A 187 -10.35 -4.83 8.30
N LEU A 188 -9.92 -4.94 9.57
CA LEU A 188 -9.10 -3.92 10.22
C LEU A 188 -7.72 -3.78 9.55
N CYS A 189 -7.15 -4.84 8.99
CA CYS A 189 -5.82 -4.80 8.35
C CYS A 189 -5.70 -3.74 7.23
N PRO A 190 -6.49 -3.77 6.13
CA PRO A 190 -6.41 -2.76 5.07
C PRO A 190 -6.83 -1.36 5.56
N THR A 191 -7.72 -1.28 6.57
CA THR A 191 -8.18 -0.02 7.17
C THR A 191 -7.08 0.66 7.98
N LEU A 192 -6.44 -0.06 8.89
CA LEU A 192 -5.32 0.45 9.70
C LEU A 192 -4.13 0.79 8.81
N SER A 193 -3.85 -0.02 7.78
CA SER A 193 -2.80 0.29 6.79
C SER A 193 -3.08 1.61 6.07
N ALA A 194 -4.32 1.86 5.65
CA ALA A 194 -4.73 3.11 5.02
C ALA A 194 -4.49 4.32 5.94
N VAL A 195 -4.88 4.21 7.20
CA VAL A 195 -4.68 5.28 8.20
C VAL A 195 -3.18 5.54 8.44
N ILE A 196 -2.38 4.49 8.61
CA ILE A 196 -0.94 4.63 8.86
C ILE A 196 -0.24 5.29 7.66
N ILE A 197 -0.54 4.84 6.43
CA ILE A 197 0.05 5.40 5.21
C ILE A 197 -0.42 6.84 4.98
N MET A 198 -1.71 7.13 5.18
CA MET A 198 -2.25 8.49 5.09
C MET A 198 -1.56 9.44 6.08
N ASN A 199 -1.37 9.00 7.33
CA ASN A 199 -0.67 9.78 8.35
C ASN A 199 0.80 10.00 7.97
N GLN A 200 1.48 8.96 7.48
CA GLN A 200 2.88 9.05 7.04
C GLN A 200 3.05 10.06 5.90
N VAL A 201 2.23 9.96 4.85
CA VAL A 201 2.32 10.83 3.68
C VAL A 201 1.97 12.27 4.07
N SER A 202 0.85 12.47 4.76
CA SER A 202 0.40 13.81 5.17
C SER A 202 1.41 14.51 6.09
N SER A 203 1.92 13.80 7.10
CA SER A 203 2.91 14.35 8.03
C SER A 203 4.19 14.79 7.33
N ALA A 204 4.67 14.03 6.34
CA ALA A 204 5.87 14.38 5.59
C ALA A 204 5.74 15.70 4.82
N TYR A 205 4.54 16.01 4.30
CA TYR A 205 4.29 17.26 3.56
C TYR A 205 3.96 18.43 4.47
N ILE A 206 3.22 18.21 5.58
CA ILE A 206 2.93 19.26 6.57
C ILE A 206 4.22 19.72 7.25
N ALA A 207 5.09 18.79 7.68
CA ALA A 207 6.37 19.13 8.30
C ALA A 207 7.25 19.97 7.36
N LYS A 208 7.27 19.62 6.08
CA LYS A 208 8.02 20.38 5.07
C LYS A 208 7.46 21.79 4.86
N LYS A 209 6.12 21.97 4.91
CA LYS A 209 5.49 23.30 4.79
C LYS A 209 5.90 24.22 5.95
N ARG A 210 5.96 23.70 7.18
CA ARG A 210 6.36 24.47 8.38
C ARG A 210 7.83 24.92 8.39
N LEU A 211 8.71 24.16 7.75
CA LEU A 211 10.13 24.52 7.61
C LEU A 211 10.40 25.53 6.49
N GLN A 212 9.41 25.81 5.65
CA GLN A 212 9.51 26.74 4.50
C GLN A 212 8.73 28.04 4.70
N SER A 213 8.00 28.18 5.82
CA SER A 213 7.30 29.40 6.27
C SER A 213 8.13 30.12 7.31
#